data_AF-A0A3C2D829-F1
#
_entry.id   AF-A0A3C2D829-F1
#
_cell.length_a   1.000
_cell.length_b   1.000
_cell.length_c   1.000
_cell.angle_alpha   90.00
_cell.angle_beta   90.00
_cell.angle_gamma   90.00
#
_symmetry.space_group_name_H-M   'P 1'
#
loop_
_entity.id
_entity.type
_entity.pdbx_description
1 polymer ?
#
loop_
_entity_poly.entity_id
_entity_poly.type
_entity_poly.pdbx_seq_one_letter_code
_entity_poly.pdbx_strand_id
1 'polypeptide(L)'
;MRYANLQDYISALETKIRAKVPNIIAETATEFFKERFQTKEWDGLAWPQTKRVVRKGSLLVRSSKLVNSIRPSLVSANKVVISAGNDMVPYAQIHNEGGELHPKVTPAMRKWAWANYYAAGGGASTGSATEGKGKTENKEAAFYKGLALTKKTQLDIVIPKRQFMGHSERLNTKIFERIKGFLNE
;
A
#
# COMPACT_ATOMS: atom_id res chain seq x y z
N MET A 1 -12.41 41.59 15.73
CA MET A 1 -13.08 41.32 17.03
C MET A 1 -12.41 42.16 18.09
N ARG A 2 -13.16 42.90 18.91
CA ARG A 2 -12.63 43.50 20.14
C ARG A 2 -12.87 42.49 21.27
N TYR A 3 -11.81 42.02 21.91
CA TYR A 3 -11.88 41.16 23.09
C TYR A 3 -11.97 42.04 24.33
N ALA A 4 -12.81 41.69 25.30
CA ALA A 4 -13.04 42.53 26.48
C ALA A 4 -11.88 42.46 27.47
N ASN A 5 -11.17 41.33 27.52
CA ASN A 5 -9.94 41.16 28.31
C ASN A 5 -9.04 40.06 27.68
N LEU A 6 -7.85 39.87 28.26
CA LEU A 6 -6.86 38.88 27.79
C LEU A 6 -7.35 37.43 27.94
N GLN A 7 -8.13 37.11 28.98
CA GLN A 7 -8.63 35.75 29.21
C GLN A 7 -9.63 35.33 28.14
N ASP A 8 -10.50 36.25 27.72
CA ASP A 8 -11.45 36.01 26.62
C ASP A 8 -10.72 35.73 25.31
N TYR A 9 -9.62 36.46 25.05
CA TYR A 9 -8.78 36.23 23.88
C TYR A 9 -8.12 34.86 23.90
N ILE A 10 -7.51 34.46 25.03
CA ILE A 10 -6.85 33.16 25.18
C ILE A 10 -7.86 32.02 25.02
N SER A 11 -9.04 32.12 25.64
CA SER A 11 -10.10 31.12 25.53
C SER A 11 -10.65 31.00 24.11
N ALA A 12 -10.85 32.14 23.42
CA ALA A 12 -11.26 32.14 22.02
C ALA A 12 -10.19 31.51 21.10
N LEU A 13 -8.92 31.82 21.33
CA LEU A 13 -7.80 31.23 20.60
C LEU A 13 -7.71 29.71 20.83
N GLU A 14 -7.79 29.26 22.08
CA GLU A 14 -7.80 27.84 22.43
C GLU A 14 -8.95 27.11 21.75
N THR A 15 -10.16 27.71 21.76
CA THR A 15 -11.33 27.15 21.08
C THR A 15 -11.10 27.05 19.57
N LYS A 16 -10.54 28.10 18.93
CA LYS A 16 -10.18 28.10 17.50
C LYS A 16 -9.18 26.98 17.19
N ILE A 17 -8.13 26.84 18.01
CA ILE A 17 -7.10 25.81 17.87
C ILE A 17 -7.71 24.41 17.99
N ARG A 18 -8.42 24.13 19.09
CA ARG A 18 -9.01 22.81 19.36
C ARG A 18 -10.01 22.38 18.29
N ALA A 19 -10.72 23.33 17.69
CA ALA A 19 -11.70 23.04 16.65
C ALA A 19 -11.07 22.77 15.26
N LYS A 20 -9.99 23.49 14.90
CA LYS A 20 -9.46 23.49 13.52
C LYS A 20 -8.16 22.70 13.36
N VAL A 21 -7.24 22.78 14.31
CA VAL A 21 -5.91 22.17 14.20
C VAL A 21 -5.97 20.64 14.02
N PRO A 22 -6.78 19.87 14.77
CA PRO A 22 -6.87 18.42 14.55
C PRO A 22 -7.26 18.04 13.12
N ASN A 23 -8.17 18.80 12.51
CA ASN A 23 -8.60 18.57 11.14
C ASN A 23 -7.49 18.89 10.14
N ILE A 24 -6.76 19.99 10.34
CA ILE A 24 -5.59 20.35 9.53
C ILE A 24 -4.52 19.25 9.58
N ILE A 25 -4.22 18.74 10.78
CA ILE A 25 -3.27 17.63 10.96
C ILE A 25 -3.76 16.39 10.22
N ALA A 26 -5.03 16.02 10.40
CA ALA A 26 -5.59 14.82 9.80
C ALA A 26 -5.59 14.86 8.27
N GLU A 27 -5.97 15.99 7.69
CA GLU A 27 -5.97 16.23 6.25
C GLU A 27 -4.54 16.20 5.69
N THR A 28 -3.63 16.95 6.31
CA THR A 28 -2.22 17.05 5.87
C THR A 28 -1.53 15.68 5.92
N ALA A 29 -1.73 14.92 7.00
CA ALA A 29 -1.15 13.59 7.14
C ALA A 29 -1.75 12.59 6.14
N THR A 30 -3.07 12.62 5.94
CA THR A 30 -3.73 11.74 4.97
C THR A 30 -3.25 12.03 3.55
N GLU A 31 -3.13 13.30 3.17
CA GLU A 31 -2.59 13.72 1.88
C GLU A 31 -1.14 13.25 1.72
N PHE A 32 -0.29 13.51 2.72
CA PHE A 32 1.12 13.14 2.70
C PHE A 32 1.33 11.63 2.47
N PHE A 33 0.59 10.78 3.19
CA PHE A 33 0.70 9.33 3.03
C PHE A 33 0.17 8.85 1.67
N LYS A 34 -0.92 9.44 1.16
CA LYS A 34 -1.46 9.11 -0.17
C LYS A 34 -0.51 9.52 -1.28
N GLU A 35 0.18 10.66 -1.15
CA GLU A 35 1.16 11.15 -2.11
C GLU A 35 2.32 10.15 -2.30
N ARG A 36 2.70 9.40 -1.25
CA ARG A 36 3.78 8.39 -1.33
C ARG A 36 3.51 7.32 -2.38
N PHE A 37 2.24 7.06 -2.72
CA PHE A 37 1.86 6.11 -3.76
C PHE A 37 2.03 6.65 -5.18
N GLN A 38 2.02 7.98 -5.33
CA GLN A 38 2.29 8.66 -6.58
C GLN A 38 3.81 8.77 -6.79
N THR A 39 4.53 9.28 -5.79
CA THR A 39 5.98 9.47 -5.84
C THR A 39 6.76 8.16 -5.73
N LYS A 40 6.17 7.15 -5.08
CA LYS A 40 6.76 5.82 -4.83
C LYS A 40 8.08 5.90 -4.07
N GLU A 41 8.13 6.76 -3.06
CA GLU A 41 9.29 6.93 -2.18
C GLU A 41 8.86 7.15 -0.72
N TRP A 42 9.81 6.93 0.19
CA TRP A 42 9.69 7.32 1.60
C TRP A 42 10.94 8.11 2.00
N ASP A 43 10.76 9.37 2.42
CA ASP A 43 11.85 10.25 2.86
C ASP A 43 13.07 10.29 1.90
N GLY A 44 12.83 10.31 0.58
CA GLY A 44 13.89 10.33 -0.45
C GLY A 44 14.36 8.95 -0.91
N LEU A 45 13.93 7.88 -0.26
CA LEU A 45 14.25 6.50 -0.66
C LEU A 45 13.14 5.93 -1.53
N ALA A 46 13.46 5.70 -2.81
CA ALA A 46 12.52 5.09 -3.75
C ALA A 46 12.16 3.64 -3.36
N TRP A 47 10.90 3.26 -3.59
CA TRP A 47 10.43 1.91 -3.34
C TRP A 47 11.14 0.88 -4.24
N PRO A 48 11.47 -0.31 -3.70
CA PRO A 48 12.03 -1.39 -4.49
C PRO A 48 11.14 -1.76 -5.67
N GLN A 49 11.73 -1.79 -6.87
CA GLN A 49 11.04 -2.18 -8.09
C GLN A 49 10.59 -3.64 -8.02
N THR A 50 9.48 -3.95 -8.68
CA THR A 50 9.00 -5.32 -8.81
C THR A 50 9.84 -6.08 -9.83
N LYS A 51 10.23 -7.32 -9.51
CA LYS A 51 10.95 -8.21 -10.44
C LYS A 51 10.12 -8.55 -11.68
N ARG A 52 8.79 -8.53 -11.57
CA ARG A 52 7.86 -8.78 -12.68
C ARG A 52 7.26 -7.48 -13.17
N VAL A 53 7.28 -7.29 -14.48
CA VAL A 53 6.62 -6.16 -15.15
C VAL A 53 5.11 -6.28 -14.92
N VAL A 54 4.52 -5.23 -14.35
CA VAL A 54 3.07 -5.15 -14.18
C VAL A 54 2.49 -4.59 -15.47
N ARG A 55 1.57 -5.31 -16.13
CA ARG A 55 0.95 -4.85 -17.39
C ARG A 55 0.15 -3.53 -17.26
N LYS A 56 -0.36 -3.22 -16.06
CA LYS A 56 -1.19 -2.02 -15.81
C LYS A 56 -1.00 -1.49 -14.39
N GLY A 57 -0.67 -0.20 -14.27
CA GLY A 57 -0.51 0.51 -13.00
C GLY A 57 0.71 0.03 -12.18
N SER A 58 0.79 0.49 -10.93
CA SER A 58 1.80 0.01 -9.97
C SER A 58 1.22 -1.05 -9.04
N LEU A 59 2.07 -1.91 -8.46
CA LEU A 59 1.66 -3.03 -7.61
C LEU A 59 0.71 -2.62 -6.48
N LEU A 60 1.02 -1.53 -5.78
CA LEU A 60 0.24 -1.06 -4.62
C LEU A 60 -0.95 -0.15 -4.99
N VAL A 61 -0.99 0.37 -6.22
CA VAL A 61 -2.02 1.32 -6.66
C VAL A 61 -3.01 0.69 -7.65
N ARG A 62 -2.74 -0.52 -8.17
CA ARG A 62 -3.53 -1.13 -9.25
C ARG A 62 -5.05 -1.14 -9.00
N SER A 63 -5.47 -1.43 -7.77
CA SER A 63 -6.89 -1.45 -7.37
C SER A 63 -7.31 -0.21 -6.58
N SER A 64 -6.37 0.69 -6.26
CA SER A 64 -6.49 1.79 -5.31
C SER A 64 -7.00 1.43 -3.91
N LYS A 65 -7.30 0.15 -3.61
CA LYS A 65 -7.85 -0.29 -2.32
C LYS A 65 -6.97 0.10 -1.14
N LEU A 66 -5.66 -0.05 -1.28
CA LEU A 66 -4.70 0.32 -0.23
C LEU A 66 -4.67 1.84 -0.01
N VAL A 67 -4.55 2.63 -1.07
CA VAL A 67 -4.55 4.10 -0.99
C VAL A 67 -5.85 4.61 -0.36
N ASN A 68 -6.98 4.03 -0.77
CA ASN A 68 -8.31 4.40 -0.27
C ASN A 68 -8.55 3.94 1.18
N SER A 69 -7.77 2.98 1.67
CA SER A 69 -7.86 2.55 3.07
C SER A 69 -7.27 3.56 4.06
N ILE A 70 -6.40 4.46 3.57
CA ILE A 70 -5.73 5.50 4.37
C ILE A 70 -6.75 6.56 4.75
N ARG A 71 -7.08 6.60 6.04
CA ARG A 71 -8.07 7.52 6.59
C ARG A 71 -7.76 7.87 8.06
N PRO A 72 -8.17 9.05 8.53
CA PRO A 72 -8.21 9.34 9.95
C PRO A 72 -9.12 8.33 10.67
N SER A 73 -8.58 7.63 11.66
CA SER A 73 -9.35 6.75 12.55
C SER A 73 -9.78 7.45 13.84
N LEU A 74 -9.02 8.46 14.27
CA LEU A 74 -9.37 9.31 15.40
C LEU A 74 -8.94 10.74 15.10
N VAL A 75 -9.85 11.70 15.30
CA VAL A 75 -9.54 13.13 15.24
C VAL A 75 -10.11 13.75 16.50
N SER A 76 -9.23 14.13 17.42
CA SER A 76 -9.58 14.77 18.69
C SER A 76 -8.66 15.95 18.96
N ALA A 77 -9.05 16.83 19.88
CA ALA A 77 -8.27 18.01 20.24
C ALA A 77 -6.80 17.68 20.62
N ASN A 78 -6.58 16.52 21.25
CA ASN A 78 -5.27 16.14 21.80
C ASN A 78 -4.55 15.09 20.93
N LYS A 79 -5.27 14.39 20.06
CA LYS A 79 -4.73 13.24 19.33
C LYS A 79 -5.41 13.06 17.99
N VAL A 80 -4.59 12.94 16.97
CA VAL A 80 -4.99 12.50 15.63
C VAL A 80 -4.32 11.16 15.34
N VAL A 81 -5.09 10.19 14.86
CA VAL A 81 -4.59 8.89 14.44
C VAL A 81 -5.01 8.67 13.00
N ILE A 82 -4.03 8.37 12.16
CA ILE A 82 -4.26 7.91 10.79
C ILE A 82 -4.05 6.41 10.75
N SER A 83 -4.97 5.72 10.08
CA SER A 83 -4.93 4.28 9.90
C SER A 83 -4.82 3.94 8.42
N ALA A 84 -4.18 2.82 8.12
CA ALA A 84 -4.12 2.24 6.78
C ALA A 84 -4.35 0.72 6.89
N GLY A 85 -5.04 0.16 5.91
CA GLY A 85 -5.49 -1.22 5.95
C GLY A 85 -6.88 -1.41 6.56
N ASN A 86 -7.43 -2.59 6.33
CA ASN A 86 -8.65 -3.16 6.91
C ASN A 86 -8.68 -4.66 6.55
N ASP A 87 -9.76 -5.37 6.89
CA ASP A 87 -9.91 -6.80 6.60
C ASP A 87 -9.79 -7.16 5.11
N MET A 88 -10.09 -6.21 4.21
CA MET A 88 -9.96 -6.40 2.75
C MET A 88 -8.56 -6.03 2.22
N VAL A 89 -7.72 -5.39 3.03
CA VAL A 89 -6.35 -4.97 2.70
C VAL A 89 -5.37 -5.48 3.77
N PRO A 90 -5.34 -6.80 4.05
CA PRO A 90 -4.46 -7.37 5.10
C PRO A 90 -2.98 -7.27 4.73
N TYR A 91 -2.68 -7.04 3.45
CA TYR A 91 -1.31 -6.89 2.94
C TYR A 91 -0.70 -5.50 3.20
N ALA A 92 -1.46 -4.54 3.74
CA ALA A 92 -0.99 -3.17 3.96
C ALA A 92 0.26 -3.12 4.85
N GLN A 93 0.19 -3.79 6.01
CA GLN A 93 1.26 -3.77 7.01
C GLN A 93 2.55 -4.37 6.47
N ILE A 94 2.51 -5.61 5.95
CA ILE A 94 3.70 -6.30 5.44
C ILE A 94 4.35 -5.55 4.28
N HIS A 95 3.58 -4.82 3.47
CA HIS A 95 4.16 -3.96 2.44
C HIS A 95 4.79 -2.68 3.01
N ASN A 96 4.23 -2.10 4.07
CA ASN A 96 4.79 -0.91 4.71
C ASN A 96 6.10 -1.21 5.45
N GLU A 97 6.13 -2.32 6.18
CA GLU A 97 7.24 -2.71 7.06
C GLU A 97 8.29 -3.56 6.33
N GLY A 98 7.86 -4.29 5.30
CA GLY A 98 8.63 -5.40 4.75
C GLY A 98 8.61 -6.61 5.68
N GLY A 99 9.13 -7.73 5.21
CA GLY A 99 9.27 -8.94 6.04
C GLY A 99 9.18 -10.22 5.25
N GLU A 100 9.07 -11.32 5.98
CA GLU A 100 9.00 -12.66 5.41
C GLU A 100 7.64 -13.29 5.70
N LEU A 101 7.10 -13.98 4.70
CA LEU A 101 5.87 -14.74 4.81
C LEU A 101 6.16 -16.20 4.52
N HIS A 102 5.61 -17.06 5.38
CA HIS A 102 5.75 -18.51 5.23
C HIS A 102 4.42 -19.24 5.03
N PRO A 103 3.64 -18.94 3.97
CA PRO A 103 2.34 -19.57 3.79
C PRO A 103 2.47 -21.05 3.42
N LYS A 104 1.62 -21.89 4.03
CA LYS A 104 1.49 -23.30 3.69
C LYS A 104 0.85 -23.47 2.30
N VAL A 105 1.42 -24.33 1.47
CA VAL A 105 0.88 -24.66 0.15
C VAL A 105 -0.40 -25.50 0.33
N THR A 106 -1.53 -24.95 -0.11
CA THR A 106 -2.84 -25.62 0.00
C THR A 106 -3.25 -26.32 -1.29
N PRO A 107 -4.15 -27.32 -1.23
CA PRO A 107 -4.75 -27.91 -2.44
C PRO A 107 -5.45 -26.89 -3.33
N ALA A 108 -6.10 -25.88 -2.74
CA ALA A 108 -6.75 -24.80 -3.48
C ALA A 108 -5.73 -23.98 -4.32
N MET A 109 -4.54 -23.71 -3.79
CA MET A 109 -3.47 -23.03 -4.54
C MET A 109 -2.99 -23.86 -5.73
N ARG A 110 -2.88 -25.19 -5.57
CA ARG A 110 -2.51 -26.10 -6.68
C ARG A 110 -3.59 -26.14 -7.75
N LYS A 111 -4.86 -26.22 -7.34
CA LYS A 111 -6.01 -26.17 -8.26
C LYS A 111 -6.05 -24.85 -9.02
N TRP A 112 -5.80 -23.74 -8.35
CA TRP A 112 -5.69 -22.42 -8.97
C TRP A 112 -4.53 -22.37 -9.97
N ALA A 113 -3.36 -22.93 -9.64
CA ALA A 113 -2.23 -23.00 -10.55
C ALA A 113 -2.57 -23.82 -11.81
N TRP A 114 -3.24 -24.97 -11.66
CA TRP A 114 -3.73 -25.74 -12.81
C TRP A 114 -4.74 -24.97 -13.66
N ALA A 115 -5.69 -24.27 -13.06
CA ALA A 115 -6.64 -23.46 -13.82
C ALA A 115 -5.94 -22.40 -14.68
N ASN A 116 -4.92 -21.72 -14.13
CA ASN A 116 -4.14 -20.73 -14.87
C ASN A 116 -3.22 -21.37 -15.93
N TYR A 117 -2.72 -22.58 -15.69
CA TYR A 117 -1.97 -23.36 -16.68
C TYR A 117 -2.79 -23.54 -17.97
N TYR A 118 -4.01 -24.06 -17.83
CA TYR A 118 -4.90 -24.28 -18.99
C TYR A 118 -5.33 -22.96 -19.63
N ALA A 119 -5.64 -21.94 -18.83
CA ALA A 119 -5.98 -20.61 -19.34
C ALA A 119 -4.83 -19.96 -20.14
N ALA A 120 -3.57 -20.25 -19.81
CA ALA A 120 -2.39 -19.80 -20.54
C ALA A 120 -2.07 -20.63 -21.81
N GLY A 121 -2.95 -21.55 -22.19
CA GLY A 121 -2.77 -22.46 -23.34
C GLY A 121 -2.01 -23.74 -23.01
N GLY A 122 -1.83 -24.06 -21.72
CA GLY A 122 -1.26 -25.31 -21.28
C GLY A 122 -2.09 -26.51 -21.76
N GLY A 123 -1.42 -27.53 -22.29
CA GLY A 123 -2.09 -28.71 -22.87
C GLY A 123 -2.65 -28.50 -24.28
N ALA A 124 -2.66 -27.28 -24.82
CA ALA A 124 -3.02 -27.05 -26.22
C ALA A 124 -1.90 -27.61 -27.13
N SER A 125 -2.27 -28.53 -28.02
CA SER A 125 -1.44 -28.86 -29.18
C SER A 125 -1.61 -27.75 -30.21
N THR A 126 -0.69 -26.78 -30.26
CA THR A 126 -0.51 -26.05 -31.52
C THR A 126 -0.14 -27.08 -32.60
N GLY A 127 -0.81 -27.00 -33.74
CA GLY A 127 -0.93 -28.05 -34.75
C GLY A 127 0.37 -28.75 -35.18
N SER A 128 0.18 -29.99 -35.66
CA SER A 128 1.16 -30.93 -36.23
C SER A 128 2.48 -31.04 -35.49
N ALA A 129 2.62 -32.11 -34.71
CA ALA A 129 3.93 -32.64 -34.38
C ALA A 129 4.61 -33.10 -35.69
N THR A 130 5.35 -32.19 -36.34
CA THR A 130 6.44 -32.61 -37.24
C THR A 130 7.50 -33.23 -36.33
N GLU A 131 7.79 -34.51 -36.54
CA GLU A 131 8.77 -35.28 -35.76
C GLU A 131 10.07 -34.49 -35.60
N GLY A 132 10.47 -34.25 -34.34
CA GLY A 132 11.78 -33.69 -33.99
C GLY A 132 11.83 -32.29 -33.37
N LYS A 133 10.73 -31.51 -33.34
CA LYS A 133 10.70 -30.22 -32.60
C LYS A 133 9.78 -30.29 -31.39
N GLY A 134 10.38 -30.35 -30.19
CA GLY A 134 9.66 -30.35 -28.92
C GLY A 134 8.68 -29.18 -28.80
N LYS A 135 7.49 -29.46 -28.28
CA LYS A 135 6.44 -28.45 -28.01
C LYS A 135 7.06 -27.34 -27.16
N THR A 136 7.23 -26.14 -27.73
CA THR A 136 7.73 -24.99 -26.97
C THR A 136 6.58 -24.49 -26.10
N GLU A 137 6.53 -24.94 -24.85
CA GLU A 137 5.49 -24.57 -23.88
C GLU A 137 5.60 -23.07 -23.57
N ASN A 138 4.46 -22.35 -23.56
CA ASN A 138 4.41 -20.93 -23.21
C ASN A 138 5.06 -20.72 -21.82
N LYS A 139 5.96 -19.72 -21.69
CA LYS A 139 6.65 -19.40 -20.43
C LYS A 139 5.67 -19.18 -19.26
N GLU A 140 4.51 -18.59 -19.52
CA GLU A 140 3.47 -18.41 -18.51
C GLU A 140 2.83 -19.74 -18.10
N ALA A 141 2.53 -20.62 -19.06
CA ALA A 141 2.01 -21.95 -18.79
C ALA A 141 3.03 -22.80 -18.00
N ALA A 142 4.29 -22.83 -18.43
CA ALA A 142 5.36 -23.54 -17.73
C ALA A 142 5.51 -23.06 -16.28
N PHE A 143 5.37 -21.75 -16.01
CA PHE A 143 5.38 -21.19 -14.65
C PHE A 143 4.24 -21.77 -13.78
N TYR A 144 3.00 -21.75 -14.27
CA TYR A 144 1.85 -22.26 -13.51
C TYR A 144 1.91 -23.77 -13.29
N LYS A 145 2.41 -24.53 -14.28
CA LYS A 145 2.65 -25.97 -14.14
C LYS A 145 3.66 -26.27 -13.04
N GLY A 146 4.75 -25.51 -12.97
CA GLY A 146 5.74 -25.61 -11.88
C GLY A 146 5.15 -25.33 -10.50
N LEU A 147 4.27 -24.32 -10.38
CA LEU A 147 3.56 -24.04 -9.13
C LEU A 147 2.62 -25.18 -8.73
N ALA A 148 1.88 -25.76 -9.69
CA ALA A 148 0.93 -26.83 -9.41
C ALA A 148 1.62 -28.11 -8.91
N LEU A 149 2.79 -28.42 -9.51
CA LEU A 149 3.58 -29.62 -9.24
C LEU A 149 4.61 -29.45 -8.11
N THR A 150 4.68 -28.28 -7.47
CA THR A 150 5.68 -28.02 -6.41
C THR A 150 5.61 -29.06 -5.30
N LYS A 151 6.73 -29.67 -4.91
CA LYS A 151 6.77 -30.60 -3.76
C LYS A 151 6.81 -29.87 -2.42
N LYS A 152 6.99 -28.54 -2.43
CA LYS A 152 7.05 -27.72 -1.22
C LYS A 152 5.72 -27.75 -0.47
N THR A 153 5.79 -27.91 0.84
CA THR A 153 4.66 -27.81 1.76
C THR A 153 4.46 -26.38 2.27
N GLN A 154 5.50 -25.55 2.22
CA GLN A 154 5.52 -24.15 2.66
C GLN A 154 6.33 -23.33 1.65
N LEU A 155 5.94 -22.06 1.46
CA LEU A 155 6.69 -21.11 0.63
C LEU A 155 7.45 -20.15 1.54
N ASP A 156 8.63 -19.72 1.12
CA ASP A 156 9.38 -18.66 1.79
C ASP A 156 9.39 -17.44 0.89
N ILE A 157 8.73 -16.36 1.34
CA ILE A 157 8.47 -15.18 0.54
C ILE A 157 9.01 -13.95 1.25
N VAL A 158 10.06 -13.34 0.70
CA VAL A 158 10.58 -12.06 1.16
C VAL A 158 9.82 -10.91 0.47
N ILE A 159 9.10 -10.13 1.25
CA ILE A 159 8.39 -8.91 0.82
C ILE A 159 9.29 -7.70 1.09
N PRO A 160 9.75 -6.98 0.06
CA PRO A 160 10.56 -5.80 0.27
C PRO A 160 9.70 -4.66 0.84
N LYS A 161 10.31 -3.91 1.77
CA LYS A 161 9.73 -2.74 2.43
C LYS A 161 9.39 -1.65 1.40
N ARG A 162 8.13 -1.21 1.41
CA ARG A 162 7.59 -0.09 0.62
C ARG A 162 6.84 0.82 1.57
N GLN A 163 7.61 1.55 2.36
CA GLN A 163 7.06 2.38 3.42
C GLN A 163 6.23 3.52 2.81
N PHE A 164 4.99 3.63 3.28
CA PHE A 164 4.06 4.70 2.89
C PHE A 164 3.44 5.38 4.12
N MET A 165 3.66 4.82 5.31
CA MET A 165 3.18 5.35 6.58
C MET A 165 4.20 5.07 7.69
N GLY A 166 4.31 6.00 8.64
CA GLY A 166 5.26 5.94 9.75
C GLY A 166 5.71 7.33 10.19
N HIS A 167 6.66 7.37 11.12
CA HIS A 167 7.30 8.62 11.56
C HIS A 167 8.08 9.26 10.41
N SER A 168 7.86 10.54 10.17
CA SER A 168 8.58 11.32 9.14
C SER A 168 8.72 12.77 9.58
N GLU A 169 9.95 13.27 9.57
CA GLU A 169 10.22 14.68 9.86
C GLU A 169 9.66 15.60 8.78
N ARG A 170 9.60 15.14 7.51
CA ARG A 170 8.99 15.90 6.42
C ARG A 170 7.51 16.14 6.67
N LEU A 171 6.80 15.14 7.19
CA LEU A 171 5.40 15.28 7.58
C LEU A 171 5.26 16.28 8.74
N ASN A 172 6.09 16.17 9.77
CA ASN A 172 6.07 17.08 10.92
C ASN A 172 6.24 18.53 10.48
N THR A 173 7.25 18.81 9.65
CA THR A 173 7.49 20.15 9.10
C THR A 173 6.29 20.67 8.32
N LYS A 174 5.72 19.84 7.43
CA LYS A 174 4.53 20.23 6.63
C LYS A 174 3.32 20.56 7.52
N ILE A 175 3.12 19.78 8.59
CA ILE A 175 2.06 20.04 9.58
C ILE A 175 2.32 21.37 10.31
N PHE A 176 3.55 21.61 10.78
CA PHE A 176 3.89 22.85 11.49
C PHE A 176 3.68 24.09 10.61
N GLU A 177 4.11 24.02 9.35
CA GLU A 177 3.90 25.11 8.38
C GLU A 177 2.42 25.37 8.15
N ARG A 178 1.60 24.32 7.99
CA ARG A 178 0.16 24.46 7.77
C ARG A 178 -0.55 25.06 8.99
N ILE A 179 -0.17 24.66 10.20
CA ILE A 179 -0.71 25.24 11.44
C ILE A 179 -0.28 26.70 11.59
N LYS A 180 0.99 27.04 11.35
CA LYS A 180 1.48 28.43 11.41
C LYS A 180 0.73 29.32 10.42
N GLY A 181 0.51 28.86 9.19
CA GLY A 181 -0.30 29.58 8.20
C GLY A 181 -1.71 29.87 8.72
N PHE A 182 -2.39 28.87 9.28
CA PHE A 182 -3.72 29.03 9.85
C PHE A 182 -3.80 29.99 11.05
N LEU A 183 -2.74 30.07 11.86
CA LEU A 183 -2.70 30.99 13.01
C LEU A 183 -2.42 32.44 12.62
N ASN A 184 -1.74 32.65 11.50
CA ASN A 184 -1.41 33.97 10.96
C ASN A 184 -2.54 34.59 10.12
N GLU A 185 -3.57 33.78 9.78
CA GLU A 185 -4.85 34.20 9.17
C GLU A 185 -5.91 34.58 10.22
#